data_AF-A0A7W2M7H9-F1
#
_entry.id   AF-A0A7W2M7H9-F1
#
_cell.length_a   1.000
_cell.length_b   1.000
_cell.length_c   1.000
_cell.angle_alpha   90.00
_cell.angle_beta   90.00
_cell.angle_gamma   90.00
#
_symmetry.space_group_name_H-M   'P 1'
#
loop_
_entity.id
_entity.type
_entity.pdbx_description
1 polymer ?
#
loop_
_entity_poly.entity_id
_entity_poly.type
_entity_poly.pdbx_seq_one_letter_code
_entity_poly.pdbx_strand_id
1 'polypeptide(L)'
;MTYINDNVIPGNHGKTFRTDVRSPEEKSQLKAAIMKIDGVTDVIFADAYPSELTVHTEKVVEVNDIQDIASDLDFHVIAKGPFFPLF
;
A
#
# COMPACT_ATOMS: atom_id res chain seq x y z
N MET A 1 19.39 1.39 0.61
CA MET A 1 18.36 1.22 1.65
C MET A 1 18.13 2.55 2.29
N THR A 2 16.91 3.06 2.22
CA THR A 2 16.55 4.37 2.78
C THR A 2 15.32 4.13 3.61
N TYR A 3 15.29 4.58 4.86
CA TYR A 3 14.18 4.37 5.81
C TYR A 3 12.80 4.71 5.22
N ILE A 4 12.76 5.66 4.28
CA ILE A 4 11.56 6.12 3.55
C ILE A 4 11.03 5.06 2.55
N ASN A 5 11.91 4.21 2.01
CA ASN A 5 11.52 3.11 1.13
C ASN A 5 10.96 1.92 1.89
N ASP A 6 11.45 1.70 3.10
CA ASP A 6 11.08 0.52 3.90
C ASP A 6 9.84 0.78 4.78
N ASN A 7 9.44 2.04 4.92
CA ASN A 7 8.31 2.46 5.75
C ASN A 7 7.26 3.28 4.97
N VAL A 8 6.01 3.22 5.41
CA VAL A 8 4.94 4.16 5.08
C VAL A 8 4.96 5.27 6.12
N ILE A 9 5.29 6.47 5.67
CA ILE A 9 5.41 7.63 6.56
C ILE A 9 4.03 8.26 6.74
N PRO A 10 3.61 8.54 7.98
CA PRO A 10 2.33 9.15 8.24
C PRO A 10 2.24 10.58 7.71
N GLY A 11 1.06 10.96 7.22
CA GLY A 11 0.80 12.27 6.66
C GLY A 11 -0.11 12.25 5.43
N ASN A 12 -0.16 13.37 4.70
CA ASN A 12 -1.17 13.58 3.64
C ASN A 12 -0.84 12.90 2.29
N HIS A 13 0.36 12.38 2.11
CA HIS A 13 0.76 11.79 0.81
C HIS A 13 0.47 10.28 0.73
N GLY A 14 0.55 9.57 1.86
CA GLY A 14 0.51 8.11 1.87
C GLY A 14 1.66 7.50 1.06
N LYS A 15 1.56 6.20 0.78
CA LYS A 15 2.50 5.49 -0.09
C LYS A 15 1.75 4.67 -1.11
N THR A 16 2.18 4.77 -2.37
CA THR A 16 1.58 4.04 -3.48
C THR A 16 2.29 2.71 -3.68
N PHE A 17 1.51 1.67 -3.92
CA PHE A 17 1.92 0.33 -4.24
C PHE A 17 1.27 -0.09 -5.55
N ARG A 18 1.89 -1.04 -6.24
CA ARG A 18 1.30 -1.74 -7.37
C ARG A 18 0.90 -3.13 -6.93
N THR A 19 -0.23 -3.59 -7.44
CA THR A 19 -0.74 -4.93 -7.17
C THR A 19 -1.28 -5.60 -8.43
N ASP A 20 -1.26 -6.93 -8.43
CA ASP A 20 -1.80 -7.78 -9.49
C ASP A 20 -3.31 -8.01 -9.39
N VAL A 21 -3.94 -7.55 -8.31
CA VAL A 21 -5.39 -7.60 -8.08
C VAL A 21 -6.17 -6.94 -9.24
N ARG A 22 -7.21 -7.61 -9.75
CA ARG A 22 -8.03 -7.13 -10.89
C ARG A 22 -9.50 -6.97 -10.54
N SER A 23 -10.05 -7.91 -9.76
CA SER A 23 -11.47 -7.93 -9.45
C SER A 23 -11.83 -6.92 -8.36
N PRO A 24 -13.01 -6.26 -8.44
CA PRO A 24 -13.53 -5.45 -7.35
C PRO A 24 -13.61 -6.20 -6.01
N GLU A 25 -13.89 -7.50 -6.05
CA GLU A 25 -13.97 -8.35 -4.84
C GLU A 25 -12.60 -8.50 -4.18
N GLU A 26 -11.57 -8.82 -4.97
CA GLU A 26 -10.17 -8.90 -4.54
C GLU A 26 -9.68 -7.54 -3.99
N LYS A 27 -10.01 -6.42 -4.66
CA LYS A 27 -9.68 -5.07 -4.18
C LYS A 27 -10.30 -4.81 -2.81
N SER A 28 -11.55 -5.21 -2.61
CA SER A 28 -12.25 -5.07 -1.34
C SER A 28 -11.63 -5.93 -0.25
N GLN A 29 -11.25 -7.17 -0.56
CA GLN A 29 -10.60 -8.09 0.37
C GLN A 29 -9.23 -7.57 0.81
N LEU A 30 -8.38 -7.17 -0.15
CA LEU A 30 -7.08 -6.58 0.14
C LEU A 30 -7.22 -5.28 0.93
N LYS A 31 -8.18 -4.42 0.57
CA LYS A 31 -8.52 -3.20 1.33
C LYS A 31 -8.81 -3.53 2.79
N ALA A 32 -9.73 -4.46 3.02
CA ALA A 32 -10.17 -4.82 4.36
C ALA A 32 -9.06 -5.45 5.19
N ALA A 33 -8.10 -6.12 4.56
CA ALA A 33 -6.94 -6.69 5.25
C ALA A 33 -5.92 -5.60 5.63
N ILE A 34 -5.57 -4.71 4.71
CA ILE A 34 -4.62 -3.61 4.97
C ILE A 34 -5.19 -2.64 6.02
N MET A 35 -6.49 -2.36 6.01
CA MET A 35 -7.13 -1.50 7.02
C MET A 35 -7.13 -2.08 8.44
N LYS A 36 -6.78 -3.37 8.64
CA LYS A 36 -6.63 -3.96 9.98
C LYS A 36 -5.27 -3.66 10.62
N ILE A 37 -4.31 -3.17 9.85
CA ILE A 37 -2.98 -2.81 10.35
C ILE A 37 -3.12 -1.58 11.26
N ASP A 38 -2.54 -1.66 12.46
CA ASP A 38 -2.53 -0.52 13.39
C ASP A 38 -1.82 0.68 12.75
N GLY A 39 -2.51 1.81 12.69
CA GLY A 39 -1.99 3.04 12.10
C GLY A 39 -2.31 3.23 10.61
N VAL A 40 -2.95 2.28 9.93
CA VAL A 40 -3.55 2.53 8.60
C VAL A 40 -4.89 3.25 8.76
N THR A 41 -5.03 4.38 8.09
CA THR A 41 -6.22 5.24 8.18
C THR A 41 -7.10 5.14 6.94
N ASP A 42 -6.49 5.03 5.76
CA ASP A 42 -7.23 4.89 4.51
C ASP A 42 -6.45 4.12 3.45
N VAL A 43 -7.18 3.48 2.54
CA VAL A 43 -6.65 2.71 1.42
C VAL A 43 -7.48 3.01 0.18
N ILE A 44 -6.82 3.62 -0.81
CA ILE A 44 -7.44 4.12 -2.03
C ILE A 44 -6.89 3.34 -3.21
N PHE A 45 -7.77 2.74 -4.03
CA PHE A 45 -7.37 2.11 -5.28
C PHE A 45 -7.52 3.09 -6.43
N ALA A 46 -6.51 3.16 -7.29
CA ALA A 46 -6.60 3.87 -8.56
C ALA A 46 -7.33 3.02 -9.59
N ASP A 47 -8.07 3.68 -10.47
CA ASP A 47 -8.71 3.06 -11.63
C ASP A 47 -7.73 3.01 -12.81
N ALA A 48 -6.62 2.29 -12.63
CA ALA A 48 -5.55 2.10 -13.61
C ALA A 48 -5.12 0.63 -13.65
N TYR A 49 -4.58 0.17 -14.79
CA TYR A 49 -3.98 -1.15 -14.91
C TYR A 49 -2.49 -1.04 -15.29
N PRO A 50 -1.57 -1.71 -14.55
CA PRO A 50 -1.79 -2.52 -13.35
C PRO A 50 -2.39 -1.71 -12.19
N SER A 51 -3.18 -2.39 -11.33
CA SER A 51 -3.87 -1.76 -10.21
C SER A 51 -2.88 -1.08 -9.28
N GLU A 52 -3.15 0.18 -8.94
CA GLU A 52 -2.36 0.92 -7.96
C GLU A 52 -3.19 1.12 -6.71
N LEU A 53 -2.55 0.99 -5.55
CA LEU A 53 -3.18 1.23 -4.25
C LEU A 53 -2.35 2.25 -3.49
N THR A 54 -3.00 3.21 -2.83
CA THR A 54 -2.34 4.20 -1.99
C THR A 54 -2.81 3.98 -0.56
N VAL A 55 -1.85 3.72 0.33
CA VAL A 55 -2.11 3.52 1.77
C VAL A 55 -1.74 4.81 2.49
N HIS A 56 -2.71 5.34 3.24
CA HIS A 56 -2.51 6.46 4.15
C HIS A 56 -2.42 5.93 5.57
N THR A 57 -1.42 6.41 6.30
CA THR A 57 -1.20 6.03 7.70
C THR A 57 -1.13 7.26 8.59
N GLU A 58 -1.55 7.08 9.84
CA GLU A 58 -1.39 8.06 10.94
C GLU A 58 -0.15 7.77 11.79
N LYS A 59 0.37 6.55 11.70
CA LYS A 59 1.64 6.13 12.31
C LYS A 59 2.59 5.57 11.25
N VAL A 60 3.85 5.38 11.63
CA VAL A 60 4.80 4.68 10.78
C VAL A 60 4.41 3.21 10.73
N VAL A 61 4.21 2.70 9.53
CA VAL A 61 3.89 1.28 9.26
C VAL A 61 4.98 0.74 8.35
N GLU A 62 5.48 -0.47 8.59
CA GLU A 62 6.48 -1.03 7.70
C GLU A 62 5.84 -1.44 6.38
N VAL A 63 6.57 -1.23 5.28
CA VAL A 63 6.14 -1.70 3.97
C VAL A 63 6.00 -3.23 3.98
N ASN A 64 6.86 -3.92 4.73
CA ASN A 64 6.82 -5.36 4.88
C ASN A 64 5.50 -5.85 5.48
N ASP A 65 4.97 -5.19 6.53
CA ASP A 65 3.69 -5.58 7.14
C ASP A 65 2.54 -5.60 6.10
N ILE A 66 2.54 -4.62 5.19
CA ILE A 66 1.54 -4.53 4.11
C ILE A 66 1.78 -5.63 3.06
N GLN A 67 3.04 -5.91 2.72
CA GLN A 67 3.38 -6.95 1.74
C GLN A 67 3.12 -8.35 2.28
N ASP A 68 3.35 -8.59 3.56
CA ASP A 68 3.14 -9.86 4.24
C ASP A 68 1.64 -10.19 4.30
N ILE A 69 0.80 -9.24 4.71
CA ILE A 69 -0.67 -9.42 4.70
C ILE A 69 -1.20 -9.63 3.28
N ALA A 70 -0.62 -8.96 2.28
CA ALA A 70 -1.01 -9.20 0.90
C ALA A 70 -0.60 -10.60 0.41
N SER A 71 0.60 -11.03 0.79
CA SER A 71 1.15 -12.35 0.43
C SER A 71 0.35 -13.48 1.09
N ASP A 72 -0.12 -13.29 2.32
CA ASP A 72 -1.04 -14.21 3.02
C ASP A 72 -2.39 -14.40 2.29
N LEU A 73 -2.75 -13.44 1.42
CA LEU A 73 -3.95 -13.47 0.59
C LEU A 73 -3.66 -13.92 -0.85
N ASP A 74 -2.46 -14.44 -1.13
CA ASP A 74 -1.98 -14.79 -2.47
C ASP A 74 -1.90 -13.60 -3.44
N PHE A 75 -1.77 -12.36 -2.93
CA PHE A 75 -1.61 -11.15 -3.74
C PHE A 75 -0.18 -10.62 -3.70
N HIS A 76 0.30 -10.13 -4.86
CA HIS A 76 1.58 -9.45 -4.91
C HIS A 76 1.36 -7.94 -4.78
N VAL A 77 1.91 -7.35 -3.72
CA VAL A 77 1.91 -5.91 -3.49
C VAL A 77 3.35 -5.42 -3.45
N ILE A 78 3.69 -4.46 -4.32
CA ILE A 78 5.04 -3.93 -4.43
C ILE A 78 4.97 -2.42 -4.23
N ALA A 79 5.70 -1.91 -3.24
CA ALA A 79 5.81 -0.47 -3.03
C ALA A 79 6.43 0.20 -4.25
N LYS A 80 5.82 1.27 -4.75
CA LYS A 80 6.53 2.16 -5.67
C LYS A 80 7.70 2.81 -4.91
N GLY A 81 8.77 3.08 -5.65
CA GLY A 81 9.94 3.78 -5.12
C GLY A 81 9.58 5.12 -4.46
N PRO A 82 10.56 5.75 -3.80
CA PRO A 82 10.29 6.91 -2.97
C PRO A 82 9.62 8.01 -3.80
N PHE A 83 8.66 8.72 -3.20
CA PHE A 83 8.06 9.91 -3.78
C PHE A 83 9.12 11.02 -3.84
N PHE A 84 9.98 10.96 -4.85
CA PHE A 84 10.79 12.08 -5.28
C PHE A 84 10.21 12.56 -6.61
N PRO A 85 9.62 13.77 -6.67
CA PRO A 85 9.60 14.46 -7.94
C PRO A 85 11.08 14.60 -8.36
N LEU A 86 11.44 13.93 -9.47
CA LEU A 86 12.66 14.28 -10.18
C LEU A 86 12.45 15.72 -10.67
N PHE A 87 13.05 16.67 -9.96
CA PHE A 87 13.20 18.06 -10.42
C PHE A 87 14.29 18.12 -11.49
#